data_AF-A0A3N5LYX2-F1
#
_entry.id   AF-A0A3N5LYX2-F1
#
_cell.length_a   1.000
_cell.length_b   1.000
_cell.length_c   1.000
_cell.angle_alpha   90.00
_cell.angle_beta   90.00
_cell.angle_gamma   90.00
#
_symmetry.space_group_name_H-M   'P 1'
#
loop_
_entity.id
_entity.type
_entity.pdbx_description
1 polymer ?
#
loop_
_entity_poly.entity_id
_entity_poly.type
_entity_poly.pdbx_seq_one_letter_code
_entity_poly.pdbx_strand_id
1 'polypeptide(L)'
;MARPGDRLDPCLQEKPETTERTIKLDSTVRVRFAPSPTGGLHIGSARTALFNWLFARHAGGVVVLRIDDTDVARSETRHEESILEDLRWLGLDWDEGP
;
A
#
# COMPACT_ATOMS: atom_id res chain seq x y z
N MET A 1 -54.43 -34.01 30.29
CA MET A 1 -53.03 -34.46 30.22
C MET A 1 -52.37 -33.76 29.03
N ALA A 2 -51.76 -32.59 29.27
CA ALA A 2 -51.10 -31.75 28.26
C ALA A 2 -49.61 -31.62 28.63
N ARG A 3 -48.72 -31.75 27.65
CA ARG A 3 -47.27 -31.87 27.84
C ARG A 3 -46.62 -30.52 28.22
N PRO A 4 -45.58 -30.51 29.06
CA PRO A 4 -44.83 -29.31 29.39
C PRO A 4 -43.75 -29.05 28.33
N GLY A 5 -43.62 -27.80 27.89
CA GLY A 5 -42.47 -27.34 27.13
C GLY A 5 -42.81 -26.69 25.81
N ASP A 6 -43.31 -25.45 25.87
CA ASP A 6 -42.97 -24.45 24.86
C ASP A 6 -42.27 -23.30 25.57
N ARG A 7 -40.97 -23.29 25.36
CA ARG A 7 -39.98 -22.34 25.85
C ARG A 7 -40.30 -20.97 25.22
N LEU A 8 -40.44 -19.94 26.04
CA LEU A 8 -40.35 -18.56 25.56
C LEU A 8 -38.93 -18.38 25.00
N ASP A 9 -38.80 -18.10 23.71
CA ASP A 9 -37.53 -17.67 23.11
C ASP A 9 -37.48 -16.13 23.08
N PRO A 10 -36.77 -15.47 24.03
CA PRO A 10 -36.48 -14.05 23.97
C PRO A 10 -35.33 -13.84 23.00
N CYS A 11 -35.61 -13.93 21.71
CA CYS A 11 -34.70 -13.48 20.66
C CYS A 11 -35.31 -12.30 19.90
N LEU A 12 -35.67 -11.26 20.66
CA LEU A 12 -35.49 -9.89 20.19
C LEU A 12 -33.98 -9.62 20.27
N GLN A 13 -33.25 -9.97 19.21
CA GLN A 13 -31.87 -9.52 19.04
C GLN A 13 -31.74 -8.79 17.70
N GLU A 14 -31.65 -7.48 17.87
CA GLU A 14 -31.19 -6.37 17.05
C GLU A 14 -30.57 -6.74 15.69
N LYS A 15 -31.14 -6.13 14.65
CA LYS A 15 -30.57 -6.13 13.30
C LYS A 15 -29.24 -5.37 13.34
N PRO A 16 -28.12 -5.91 12.81
CA PRO A 16 -26.87 -5.18 12.76
C PRO A 16 -27.02 -4.00 11.79
N GLU A 17 -26.90 -2.80 12.34
CA GLU A 17 -26.85 -1.55 11.59
C GLU A 17 -25.63 -1.59 10.65
N THR A 18 -25.90 -1.82 9.38
CA THR A 18 -24.87 -1.85 8.34
C THR A 18 -24.49 -0.41 8.03
N THR A 19 -23.49 0.11 8.74
CA THR A 19 -22.90 1.42 8.45
C THR A 19 -22.29 1.38 7.05
N GLU A 20 -23.00 1.94 6.09
CA GLU A 20 -22.55 2.14 4.72
C GLU A 20 -21.40 3.16 4.74
N ARG A 21 -20.16 2.67 4.72
CA ARG A 21 -18.98 3.52 4.61
C ARG A 21 -18.90 4.05 3.17
N THR A 22 -19.39 5.27 2.95
CA THR A 22 -19.11 6.01 1.70
C THR A 22 -17.61 6.26 1.60
N ILE A 23 -16.93 5.53 0.71
CA ILE A 23 -15.52 5.78 0.40
C ILE A 23 -15.46 7.07 -0.44
N LYS A 24 -14.93 8.16 0.14
CA LYS A 24 -14.48 9.30 -0.67
C LYS A 24 -13.29 8.84 -1.50
N LEU A 25 -13.52 8.65 -2.81
CA LEU A 25 -12.45 8.46 -3.78
C LEU A 25 -11.83 9.84 -4.04
N ASP A 26 -10.73 10.12 -3.35
CA ASP A 26 -9.90 11.27 -3.68
C ASP A 26 -9.28 10.99 -5.06
N SER A 27 -9.64 11.79 -6.07
CA SER A 27 -9.24 11.56 -7.48
C SER A 27 -7.78 11.90 -7.76
N THR A 28 -7.00 12.15 -6.71
CA THR A 28 -5.57 12.46 -6.79
C THR A 28 -4.80 11.25 -7.29
N VAL A 29 -4.06 11.41 -8.39
CA VAL A 29 -3.23 10.36 -8.97
C VAL A 29 -2.17 9.93 -7.97
N ARG A 30 -2.07 8.63 -7.69
CA ARG A 30 -1.08 8.06 -6.77
C ARG A 30 -0.36 6.92 -7.46
N VAL A 31 0.97 7.02 -7.55
CA VAL A 31 1.83 5.96 -8.09
C VAL A 31 2.70 5.41 -6.98
N ARG A 32 3.12 4.16 -7.13
CA ARG A 32 4.11 3.56 -6.23
C ARG A 32 5.32 3.02 -6.99
N PHE A 33 6.49 3.17 -6.41
CA PHE A 33 7.68 2.43 -6.79
C PHE A 33 8.01 1.47 -5.65
N ALA A 34 7.99 0.16 -5.94
CA ALA A 34 8.19 -0.87 -4.94
C ALA A 34 9.38 -1.78 -5.31
N PRO A 35 10.62 -1.33 -5.05
CA PRO A 35 11.80 -2.14 -5.31
C PRO A 35 11.97 -3.21 -4.22
N SER A 36 12.35 -4.42 -4.63
CA SER A 36 12.77 -5.46 -3.71
C SER A 36 14.26 -5.25 -3.35
N PRO A 37 14.65 -5.31 -2.07
CA PRO A 37 16.03 -5.10 -1.61
C PRO A 37 16.92 -6.34 -1.81
N THR A 38 16.77 -7.04 -2.94
CA THR A 38 17.52 -8.26 -3.28
C THR A 38 18.77 -7.97 -4.11
N GLY A 39 19.06 -6.70 -4.40
CA GLY A 39 20.20 -6.21 -5.17
C GLY A 39 20.19 -4.68 -5.32
N GLY A 40 21.17 -4.13 -6.06
CA GLY A 40 21.24 -2.69 -6.34
C GLY A 40 20.22 -2.21 -7.38
N LEU A 41 20.04 -0.89 -7.50
CA LEU A 41 19.14 -0.30 -8.49
C LEU A 41 19.68 -0.51 -9.91
N HIS A 42 19.03 -1.38 -10.68
CA HIS A 42 19.37 -1.60 -12.09
C HIS A 42 18.61 -0.65 -13.02
N ILE A 43 19.12 -0.46 -14.24
CA ILE A 43 18.59 0.50 -15.24
C ILE A 43 17.10 0.28 -15.52
N GLY A 44 16.62 -0.98 -15.53
CA GLY A 44 15.21 -1.30 -15.71
C GLY A 44 14.30 -0.74 -14.60
N SER A 45 14.70 -0.92 -13.34
CA SER A 45 14.03 -0.32 -12.19
C SER A 45 14.12 1.20 -12.20
N ALA A 46 15.29 1.77 -12.51
CA ALA A 46 15.47 3.23 -12.59
C ALA A 46 14.56 3.86 -13.65
N ARG A 47 14.44 3.23 -14.82
CA ARG A 47 13.50 3.64 -15.88
C ARG A 47 12.06 3.63 -15.37
N THR A 48 11.66 2.57 -14.68
CA THR A 48 10.29 2.44 -14.14
C THR A 48 10.00 3.49 -13.08
N ALA A 49 10.94 3.74 -12.17
CA ALA A 49 10.85 4.81 -11.17
C ALA A 49 10.70 6.19 -11.83
N LEU A 50 11.52 6.47 -12.85
CA LEU A 50 11.45 7.73 -13.61
C LEU A 50 10.09 7.92 -14.29
N PHE A 51 9.54 6.89 -14.95
CA PHE A 51 8.23 7.00 -15.59
C PHE A 51 7.11 7.27 -14.59
N ASN A 52 7.10 6.56 -13.45
CA ASN A 52 6.11 6.79 -12.40
C ASN A 52 6.24 8.22 -11.84
N TRP A 53 7.48 8.66 -11.57
CA TRP A 53 7.75 10.00 -11.08
C TRP A 53 7.28 11.07 -12.07
N LEU A 54 7.64 10.97 -13.35
CA LEU A 54 7.22 11.92 -14.38
C LEU A 54 5.71 11.95 -14.54
N PHE A 55 5.05 10.79 -14.52
CA PHE A 55 3.60 10.70 -14.62
C PHE A 55 2.90 11.37 -13.44
N ALA A 56 3.37 11.13 -12.21
CA ALA A 56 2.83 11.78 -11.02
C ALA A 56 3.06 13.28 -11.04
N ARG A 57 4.29 13.75 -11.33
CA ARG A 57 4.59 15.20 -11.40
C ARG A 57 3.79 15.90 -12.49
N HIS A 58 3.59 15.24 -13.65
CA HIS A 58 2.75 15.77 -14.72
C HIS A 58 1.27 15.89 -14.31
N ALA A 59 0.76 14.94 -13.53
CA ALA A 59 -0.63 14.92 -13.06
C ALA A 59 -0.87 15.69 -11.75
N GLY A 60 0.16 16.30 -11.15
CA GLY A 60 0.07 16.86 -9.79
C GLY A 60 -0.24 15.82 -8.71
N GLY A 61 0.14 14.57 -8.97
CA GLY A 61 -0.09 13.41 -8.11
C GLY A 61 1.03 13.17 -7.10
N VAL A 62 0.91 12.05 -6.39
CA VAL A 62 1.80 11.63 -5.31
C VAL A 62 2.63 10.41 -5.72
N VAL A 63 3.93 10.47 -5.46
CA VAL A 63 4.88 9.35 -5.61
C VAL A 63 5.10 8.69 -4.26
N VAL A 64 4.76 7.41 -4.16
CA VAL A 64 4.96 6.59 -2.96
C VAL A 64 6.13 5.62 -3.17
N LEU A 65 7.15 5.70 -2.34
CA LEU A 65 8.21 4.71 -2.25
C LEU A 65 7.86 3.66 -1.20
N ARG A 66 7.94 2.38 -1.55
CA ARG A 66 7.69 1.28 -0.60
C ARG A 66 8.69 0.16 -0.81
N ILE A 67 9.58 -0.05 0.14
CA ILE A 67 10.51 -1.18 0.09
C ILE A 67 9.72 -2.47 0.33
N ASP A 68 9.88 -3.45 -0.57
CA ASP A 68 9.20 -4.74 -0.47
C ASP A 68 10.15 -5.77 0.13
N ASP A 69 10.18 -5.85 1.46
CA ASP A 69 11.08 -6.66 2.29
C ASP A 69 10.55 -8.07 2.59
N THR A 70 9.63 -8.57 1.75
CA THR A 70 8.95 -9.87 1.96
C THR A 70 9.87 -11.10 1.92
N ASP A 71 11.10 -10.98 1.40
CA ASP A 71 12.10 -12.06 1.38
C ASP A 71 13.28 -11.75 2.33
N VAL A 72 13.08 -12.05 3.62
CA VAL A 72 14.05 -11.83 4.71
C VAL A 72 15.42 -12.49 4.44
N ALA A 73 15.45 -13.56 3.64
CA ALA A 73 16.69 -14.29 3.35
C ALA A 73 17.56 -13.57 2.29
N ARG A 74 16.99 -12.61 1.55
CA ARG A 74 17.68 -11.85 0.51
C ARG A 74 17.60 -10.33 0.68
N SER A 75 16.76 -9.84 1.59
CA SER A 75 16.68 -8.43 1.95
C SER A 75 17.84 -8.08 2.88
N GLU A 76 18.81 -7.32 2.37
CA GLU A 76 19.85 -6.72 3.20
C GLU A 76 19.62 -5.22 3.28
N THR A 77 19.73 -4.63 4.48
CA THR A 77 19.55 -3.18 4.70
C THR A 77 20.47 -2.35 3.81
N ARG A 78 21.67 -2.85 3.48
CA ARG A 78 22.60 -2.18 2.55
C ARG A 78 22.03 -2.00 1.14
N HIS A 79 21.15 -2.90 0.70
CA HIS A 79 20.54 -2.82 -0.62
C HIS A 79 19.45 -1.76 -0.64
N GLU A 80 18.66 -1.67 0.43
CA GLU A 80 17.69 -0.59 0.61
C GLU A 80 18.38 0.78 0.62
N GLU A 81 19.41 0.97 1.43
CA GLU A 81 20.17 2.22 1.50
C GLU A 81 20.75 2.61 0.15
N SER A 82 21.38 1.67 -0.55
CA SER A 82 21.91 1.90 -1.91
C SER A 82 20.81 2.33 -2.88
N ILE A 83 19.64 1.69 -2.85
CA ILE A 83 18.52 2.09 -3.72
C ILE A 83 18.05 3.51 -3.40
N LEU A 84 17.95 3.87 -2.12
CA LEU A 84 17.54 5.21 -1.69
C LEU A 84 18.56 6.28 -2.12
N GLU A 85 19.85 5.98 -2.01
CA GLU A 85 20.92 6.85 -2.49
C GLU A 85 20.89 7.01 -4.01
N ASP A 86 20.72 5.92 -4.76
CA ASP A 86 20.65 5.96 -6.22
C ASP A 86 19.44 6.78 -6.70
N LEU A 87 18.27 6.62 -6.06
CA LEU A 87 17.08 7.40 -6.38
C LEU A 87 17.27 8.89 -6.10
N ARG A 88 17.91 9.24 -4.97
CA ARG A 88 18.26 10.64 -4.65
C ARG A 88 19.29 11.21 -5.61
N TRP A 89 20.29 10.43 -6.01
CA TRP A 89 21.29 10.84 -6.99
C TRP A 89 20.66 11.11 -8.36
N LEU A 90 19.64 10.33 -8.75
CA LEU A 90 18.85 10.56 -9.96
C LEU A 90 17.87 11.75 -9.85
N GLY A 91 17.70 12.35 -8.66
CA GLY A 91 16.73 13.42 -8.41
C GLY A 91 15.27 12.95 -8.40
N LEU A 92 15.04 11.67 -8.11
CA LEU A 92 13.70 11.07 -8.08
C LEU A 92 13.12 11.11 -6.66
N ASP A 93 12.70 12.31 -6.24
CA ASP A 93 12.09 12.51 -4.93
C ASP A 93 10.70 11.88 -4.82
N TRP A 94 10.43 11.22 -3.70
CA TRP A 94 9.12 10.67 -3.35
C TRP A 94 8.44 11.52 -2.27
N ASP A 95 7.12 11.53 -2.28
CA ASP A 95 6.31 12.32 -1.34
C ASP A 95 5.93 11.51 -0.09
N GLU A 96 5.83 10.19 -0.22
CA GLU A 96 5.62 9.24 0.87
C GLU A 96 6.66 8.11 0.73
N GLY A 97 7.32 7.72 1.83
CA GLY A 97 8.40 6.74 1.80
C GLY A 97 8.56 5.98 3.11
N PRO A 98 9.46 4.97 3.15
CA PRO A 98 9.83 4.25 4.37
C PRO A 98 10.44 5.17 5.43
#